data_AF-A0A517TET7-F1
#
_entry.id   AF-A0A517TET7-F1
#
_cell.length_a   1.000
_cell.length_b   1.000
_cell.length_c   1.000
_cell.angle_alpha   90.00
_cell.angle_beta   90.00
_cell.angle_gamma   90.00
#
_symmetry.space_group_name_H-M   'P 1'
#
loop_
_entity.id
_entity.type
_entity.pdbx_description
1 polymer ?
#
loop_
_entity_poly.entity_id
_entity_poly.type
_entity_poly.pdbx_seq_one_letter_code
_entity_poly.pdbx_strand_id
1 'polypeptide(L)'
;MLTRQNGSDRDITCVRYLELFLKNTSYVSNLMLEDKLIYDGLYQLTTHADHLNAINTPNPVATATYELMSGALIWSDETKADTPVYVICALRQLFAYRTRLMLDDAEPDNDFWDQCVKLFPNWIGFLPERRKQTPELLAEYRRGDVSTKACLRKLEHEIDANDT
;
A
#
# COMPACT_ATOMS: atom_id res chain seq x y z
N MET A 1 -24.10 -44.29 40.26
CA MET A 1 -25.12 -43.91 39.25
C MET A 1 -24.86 -42.45 38.92
N LEU A 2 -24.43 -42.03 37.73
CA LEU A 2 -24.81 -42.41 36.36
C LEU A 2 -23.62 -42.34 35.39
N THR A 3 -23.86 -42.89 34.22
CA THR A 3 -22.98 -43.50 33.21
C THR A 3 -22.42 -42.54 32.15
N ARG A 4 -21.25 -42.92 31.60
CA ARG A 4 -20.69 -42.47 30.29
C ARG A 4 -21.49 -43.05 29.11
N GLN A 5 -21.72 -42.26 28.07
CA GLN A 5 -21.89 -42.63 26.64
C GLN A 5 -21.27 -41.48 25.80
N ASN A 6 -20.23 -41.67 24.98
CA ASN A 6 -20.20 -42.06 23.54
C ASN A 6 -21.24 -41.28 22.69
N GLY A 7 -20.96 -40.64 21.56
CA GLY A 7 -19.86 -40.66 20.58
C GLY A 7 -20.48 -40.48 19.18
N SER A 8 -19.70 -39.95 18.21
CA SER A 8 -19.94 -40.04 16.76
C SER A 8 -21.09 -39.23 16.14
N ASP A 9 -20.82 -38.00 15.66
CA ASP A 9 -21.50 -37.49 14.43
C ASP A 9 -20.89 -36.25 13.75
N ARG A 10 -19.60 -35.92 13.96
CA ARG A 10 -19.01 -34.67 13.43
C ARG A 10 -17.92 -34.83 12.39
N ASP A 11 -17.66 -36.04 11.89
CA ASP A 11 -16.54 -36.30 10.98
C ASP A 11 -16.91 -36.48 9.50
N ILE A 12 -18.19 -36.61 9.16
CA ILE A 12 -18.60 -36.92 7.77
C ILE A 12 -18.87 -35.65 6.94
N THR A 13 -19.16 -34.51 7.58
CA THR A 13 -19.45 -33.24 6.88
C THR A 13 -18.21 -32.52 6.36
N CYS A 14 -17.04 -32.71 6.98
CA CYS A 14 -15.81 -32.05 6.56
C CYS A 14 -15.20 -32.68 5.30
N VAL A 15 -15.28 -34.01 5.18
CA VAL A 15 -14.70 -34.75 4.04
C VAL A 15 -15.47 -34.51 2.74
N ARG A 16 -16.81 -34.37 2.78
CA ARG A 16 -17.61 -34.05 1.58
C ARG A 16 -17.43 -32.62 1.07
N TYR A 17 -17.13 -31.67 1.95
CA TYR A 17 -16.82 -30.30 1.53
C TYR A 17 -15.48 -30.21 0.79
N LEU A 18 -14.47 -30.99 1.23
CA LEU A 18 -13.17 -31.06 0.56
C LEU A 18 -13.24 -31.75 -0.82
N GLU A 19 -14.07 -32.79 -0.99
CA GLU A 19 -14.21 -33.44 -2.30
C GLU A 19 -14.96 -32.57 -3.34
N LEU A 20 -15.89 -31.72 -2.91
CA LEU A 20 -16.54 -30.72 -3.79
C LEU A 20 -15.58 -29.56 -4.11
N PHE A 21 -14.70 -29.19 -3.18
CA PHE A 21 -13.67 -28.16 -3.38
C PHE A 21 -12.56 -28.61 -4.35
N LEU A 22 -12.21 -29.91 -4.33
CA LEU A 22 -11.16 -30.47 -5.21
C LEU A 22 -11.65 -30.85 -6.61
N LYS A 23 -12.96 -30.95 -6.85
CA LYS A 23 -13.52 -31.30 -8.18
C LYS A 23 -13.79 -30.11 -9.10
N ASN A 24 -13.50 -28.88 -8.65
CA ASN A 24 -13.81 -27.65 -9.40
C ASN A 24 -12.59 -26.73 -9.57
N THR A 25 -11.44 -27.32 -9.91
CA THR A 25 -10.13 -26.65 -10.00
C THR A 25 -10.01 -25.61 -11.12
N SER A 26 -11.00 -25.47 -12.01
CA SER A 26 -11.01 -24.40 -13.03
C SER A 26 -11.82 -23.15 -12.64
N TYR A 27 -12.72 -23.24 -11.65
CA TYR A 27 -13.57 -22.11 -11.24
C TYR A 27 -12.97 -21.34 -10.06
N VAL A 28 -12.28 -22.04 -9.14
CA VAL A 28 -11.60 -21.42 -7.98
C VAL A 28 -10.31 -20.70 -8.39
N SER A 29 -9.65 -21.17 -9.46
CA SER A 29 -8.45 -20.53 -10.00
C SER A 29 -8.74 -19.19 -10.68
N ASN A 30 -9.90 -19.01 -11.33
CA ASN A 30 -10.32 -17.71 -11.88
C ASN A 30 -10.69 -16.70 -10.78
N LEU A 31 -11.42 -17.10 -9.74
CA LEU A 31 -11.72 -16.20 -8.61
C LEU A 31 -10.46 -15.76 -7.85
N MET A 32 -9.51 -16.68 -7.63
CA MET A 32 -8.22 -16.37 -6.98
C MET A 32 -7.32 -15.47 -7.85
N LEU A 33 -7.44 -15.51 -9.18
CA LEU A 33 -6.68 -14.66 -10.10
C LEU A 33 -7.27 -13.24 -10.18
N GLU A 34 -8.60 -13.11 -10.20
CA GLU A 34 -9.28 -11.82 -10.15
C GLU A 34 -8.98 -11.08 -8.84
N ASP A 35 -9.00 -11.77 -7.69
CA ASP A 35 -8.63 -11.19 -6.41
C ASP A 35 -7.15 -10.77 -6.35
N LYS A 36 -6.25 -11.55 -6.98
CA LYS A 36 -4.81 -11.24 -6.98
C LYS A 36 -4.47 -10.01 -7.83
N LEU A 37 -5.19 -9.78 -8.92
CA LEU A 37 -5.03 -8.60 -9.79
C LEU A 37 -5.49 -7.32 -9.10
N ILE A 38 -6.48 -7.39 -8.20
CA ILE A 38 -6.94 -6.21 -7.44
C ILE A 38 -5.83 -5.66 -6.54
N TYR A 39 -4.95 -6.52 -6.03
CA TYR A 39 -3.82 -6.10 -5.18
C TYR A 39 -2.53 -5.80 -5.94
N ASP A 40 -2.50 -5.97 -7.27
CA ASP A 40 -1.36 -5.55 -8.06
C ASP A 40 -1.39 -4.01 -8.21
N GLY A 41 -0.51 -3.34 -7.45
CA GLY A 41 -0.40 -1.90 -7.47
C GLY A 41 -0.16 -1.35 -8.88
N LEU A 42 0.64 -2.03 -9.71
CA LEU A 42 0.90 -1.57 -11.07
C LEU A 42 -0.35 -1.68 -11.95
N TYR A 43 -1.14 -2.75 -11.78
CA TYR A 43 -2.42 -2.90 -12.47
C TYR A 43 -3.39 -1.76 -12.13
N GLN A 44 -3.49 -1.39 -10.85
CA GLN A 44 -4.35 -0.29 -10.41
C GLN A 44 -3.89 1.05 -11.00
N LEU A 45 -2.58 1.32 -10.97
CA LEU A 45 -2.01 2.55 -11.53
C LEU A 45 -2.13 2.60 -13.06
N THR A 46 -2.02 1.46 -13.75
CA THR A 46 -2.21 1.36 -15.20
C THR A 46 -3.66 1.69 -15.57
N THR A 47 -4.63 1.10 -14.85
CA THR A 47 -6.06 1.30 -15.11
C THR A 47 -6.50 2.75 -14.85
N HIS A 48 -5.79 3.48 -13.98
CA HIS A 48 -6.07 4.86 -13.61
C HIS A 48 -5.03 5.86 -14.13
N ALA A 49 -4.22 5.47 -15.11
CA ALA A 49 -3.13 6.30 -15.62
C ALA A 49 -3.65 7.64 -16.15
N ASP A 50 -4.73 7.66 -16.93
CA ASP A 50 -5.33 8.90 -17.45
C ASP A 50 -5.80 9.84 -16.35
N HIS A 51 -6.39 9.29 -15.28
CA HIS A 51 -6.81 10.07 -14.10
C HIS A 51 -5.63 10.75 -13.42
N LEU A 52 -4.56 9.99 -13.15
CA LEU A 52 -3.33 10.51 -12.53
C LEU A 52 -2.62 11.52 -13.44
N ASN A 53 -2.57 11.24 -14.74
CA ASN A 53 -1.96 12.11 -15.74
C ASN A 53 -2.71 13.44 -15.89
N ALA A 54 -4.01 13.47 -15.59
CA ALA A 54 -4.83 14.68 -15.53
C ALA A 54 -4.65 15.50 -14.24
N ILE A 55 -3.87 15.02 -13.26
CA ILE A 55 -3.42 15.78 -12.10
C ILE A 55 -2.05 16.36 -12.43
N ASN A 56 -2.04 17.39 -13.29
CA ASN A 56 -0.83 17.95 -13.91
C ASN A 56 -0.61 19.44 -13.64
N THR A 57 -1.50 20.07 -12.87
CA THR A 57 -1.42 21.49 -12.54
C THR A 57 -1.04 21.61 -11.06
N PRO A 58 0.20 22.04 -10.74
CA PRO A 58 0.65 22.16 -9.37
C PRO A 58 -0.18 23.22 -8.63
N ASN A 59 -0.59 22.91 -7.40
CA ASN A 59 -1.21 23.90 -6.54
C ASN A 59 -0.10 24.69 -5.81
N PRO A 60 -0.01 26.02 -5.97
CA PRO A 60 1.05 26.82 -5.34
C PRO A 60 0.99 26.84 -3.81
N VAL A 61 -0.14 26.45 -3.22
CA VAL A 61 -0.30 26.30 -1.76
C VAL A 61 -0.27 24.84 -1.31
N ALA A 62 0.15 23.90 -2.17
CA ALA A 62 0.33 22.52 -1.79
C ALA A 62 1.40 22.39 -0.70
N THR A 63 1.10 21.62 0.34
CA THR A 63 2.02 21.36 1.45
C THR A 63 2.41 19.89 1.47
N ALA A 64 3.69 19.64 1.75
CA ALA A 64 4.18 18.30 2.00
C ALA A 64 3.82 17.86 3.43
N THR A 65 3.34 16.63 3.59
CA THR A 65 3.09 16.00 4.88
C THR A 65 3.65 14.59 4.90
N TYR A 66 4.07 14.12 6.08
CA TYR A 66 4.49 12.74 6.25
C TYR A 66 3.29 11.80 6.31
N GLU A 67 3.24 10.80 5.44
CA GLU A 67 2.21 9.77 5.40
C GLU A 67 2.76 8.46 5.98
N LEU A 68 2.11 7.99 7.05
CA LEU A 68 2.59 6.91 7.89
C LEU A 68 2.76 5.57 7.15
N MET A 69 1.80 5.22 6.29
CA MET A 69 1.74 3.88 5.68
C MET A 69 2.76 3.69 4.56
N SER A 70 3.18 4.77 3.92
CA SER A 70 4.25 4.80 2.93
C SER A 70 5.61 5.12 3.53
N GLY A 71 5.64 5.67 4.76
CA GLY A 71 6.87 6.19 5.37
C GLY A 71 7.49 7.31 4.55
N ALA A 72 6.66 8.13 3.90
CA ALA A 72 7.07 9.04 2.84
C ALA A 72 6.42 10.43 2.97
N LEU A 73 6.93 11.39 2.19
CA LEU A 73 6.28 12.68 2.00
C LEU A 73 5.28 12.62 0.85
N ILE A 74 4.08 13.11 1.09
CA ILE A 74 3.01 13.31 0.10
C ILE A 74 2.65 14.79 0.02
N TRP A 75 2.22 15.26 -1.15
CA TRP A 75 1.72 16.62 -1.33
C TRP A 75 0.20 16.63 -1.43
N SER A 76 -0.44 17.66 -0.87
CA SER A 76 -1.89 17.78 -0.81
C SER A 76 -2.61 17.90 -2.16
N ASP A 77 -1.87 18.09 -3.26
CA ASP A 77 -2.40 18.17 -4.62
C ASP A 77 -2.17 16.90 -5.47
N GLU A 78 -1.51 15.87 -4.92
CA GLU A 78 -1.14 14.66 -5.67
C GLU A 78 -2.31 13.72 -5.99
N THR A 79 -3.42 13.95 -5.30
CA THR A 79 -4.67 13.23 -5.47
C THR A 79 -5.81 14.25 -5.55
N LYS A 80 -6.90 13.83 -6.18
CA LYS A 80 -8.18 14.55 -6.18
C LYS A 80 -9.17 13.85 -5.25
N ALA A 81 -10.23 14.55 -4.85
CA ALA A 81 -11.28 14.01 -3.98
C ALA A 81 -11.96 12.75 -4.56
N ASP A 82 -11.97 12.60 -5.89
CA ASP A 82 -12.50 11.45 -6.63
C ASP A 82 -11.47 10.35 -6.89
N THR A 83 -10.22 10.49 -6.40
CA THR A 83 -9.19 9.45 -6.54
C THR A 83 -9.56 8.25 -5.67
N PRO A 84 -9.75 7.05 -6.24
CA PRO A 84 -10.16 5.90 -5.44
C PRO A 84 -9.10 5.52 -4.39
N VAL A 85 -9.55 5.10 -3.21
CA VAL A 85 -8.66 4.75 -2.08
C VAL A 85 -7.62 3.68 -2.46
N TYR A 86 -8.00 2.68 -3.26
CA TYR A 86 -7.07 1.64 -3.69
C TYR A 86 -5.98 2.16 -4.65
N VAL A 87 -6.26 3.22 -5.43
CA VAL A 87 -5.24 3.92 -6.23
C VAL A 87 -4.28 4.67 -5.30
N ILE A 88 -4.79 5.34 -4.28
CA ILE A 88 -3.96 6.01 -3.26
C ILE A 88 -3.06 4.99 -2.55
N CYS A 89 -3.58 3.81 -2.21
CA CYS A 89 -2.78 2.71 -1.66
C CYS A 89 -1.69 2.26 -2.63
N ALA A 90 -1.99 2.13 -3.92
CA ALA A 90 -1.01 1.74 -4.95
C ALA A 90 0.09 2.80 -5.15
N LEU A 91 -0.23 4.09 -4.99
CA LEU A 91 0.74 5.19 -5.07
C LEU A 91 1.77 5.18 -3.92
N ARG A 92 1.51 4.49 -2.80
CA ARG A 92 2.41 4.48 -1.63
C ARG A 92 3.84 4.07 -1.97
N GLN A 93 4.02 3.11 -2.88
CA GLN A 93 5.34 2.68 -3.33
C GLN A 93 6.07 3.79 -4.11
N LEU A 94 5.35 4.59 -4.92
CA LEU A 94 5.93 5.75 -5.61
C LEU A 94 6.30 6.86 -4.63
N PHE A 95 5.46 7.13 -3.63
CA PHE A 95 5.75 8.12 -2.60
C PHE A 95 7.03 7.74 -1.85
N ALA A 96 7.13 6.48 -1.39
CA ALA A 96 8.30 5.96 -0.70
C ALA A 96 9.57 6.09 -1.55
N TYR A 97 9.54 5.66 -2.81
CA TYR A 97 10.69 5.76 -3.69
C TYR A 97 11.09 7.22 -3.99
N ARG A 98 10.12 8.11 -4.22
CA ARG A 98 10.41 9.55 -4.39
C ARG A 98 11.06 10.15 -3.16
N THR A 99 10.60 9.82 -1.96
CA THR A 99 11.22 10.30 -0.73
C THR A 99 12.64 9.76 -0.58
N ARG A 100 12.91 8.51 -0.97
CA ARG A 100 14.28 7.98 -1.02
C ARG A 100 15.17 8.74 -2.02
N LEU A 101 14.65 9.08 -3.20
CA LEU A 101 15.36 9.95 -4.15
C LEU A 101 15.69 11.33 -3.52
N MET A 102 14.74 11.90 -2.77
CA MET A 102 14.95 13.16 -2.05
C MET A 102 16.02 13.05 -0.95
N LEU A 103 16.15 11.89 -0.32
CA LEU A 103 17.11 11.62 0.75
C LEU A 103 18.48 11.14 0.25
N ASP A 104 18.67 11.02 -1.07
CA ASP A 104 19.87 10.44 -1.69
C ASP A 104 20.14 8.99 -1.20
N ASP A 105 19.06 8.23 -0.94
CA ASP A 105 19.07 6.85 -0.41
C ASP A 105 18.27 5.88 -1.31
N ALA A 106 18.12 6.22 -2.59
CA ALA A 106 17.45 5.40 -3.58
C ALA A 106 18.46 4.60 -4.41
N GLU A 107 18.11 3.35 -4.70
CA GLU A 107 18.77 2.61 -5.79
C GLU A 107 18.48 3.33 -7.12
N PRO A 108 19.46 3.45 -8.03
CA PRO A 108 19.29 4.20 -9.28
C PRO A 108 18.27 3.55 -10.23
N ASP A 109 18.14 2.22 -10.19
CA ASP A 109 17.28 1.46 -11.09
C ASP A 109 16.02 1.01 -10.35
N ASN A 110 14.87 1.59 -10.69
CA ASN A 110 13.58 1.20 -10.14
C ASN A 110 12.54 1.02 -11.26
N ASP A 111 12.37 -0.24 -11.68
CA ASP A 111 11.46 -0.61 -12.76
C ASP A 111 10.01 -0.14 -12.52
N PHE A 112 9.55 -0.12 -11.26
CA PHE A 112 8.20 0.29 -10.92
C PHE A 112 8.00 1.80 -11.13
N TRP A 113 8.94 2.61 -10.66
CA TRP A 113 8.97 4.05 -10.89
C TRP A 113 9.03 4.38 -12.38
N ASP A 114 9.94 3.73 -13.12
CA ASP A 114 10.12 3.97 -14.54
C ASP A 114 8.88 3.61 -15.37
N GLN A 115 8.18 2.54 -14.99
CA GLN A 115 6.89 2.19 -15.60
C GLN A 115 5.84 3.25 -15.31
N CYS A 116 5.74 3.75 -14.08
CA CYS A 116 4.77 4.77 -13.71
C CYS A 116 5.02 6.11 -14.43
N VAL A 117 6.28 6.52 -14.57
CA VAL A 117 6.66 7.72 -15.35
C VAL A 117 6.24 7.58 -16.82
N LYS A 118 6.32 6.37 -17.40
CA LYS A 118 5.83 6.11 -18.75
C LYS A 118 4.30 6.13 -18.85
N LEU A 119 3.60 5.62 -17.83
CA LEU A 119 2.14 5.50 -17.80
C LEU A 119 1.44 6.86 -17.65
N PHE A 120 1.91 7.71 -16.75
CA PHE A 120 1.29 9.02 -16.45
C PHE A 120 2.34 10.13 -16.31
N PRO A 121 3.03 10.50 -17.41
CA PRO A 121 4.22 11.36 -17.37
C PRO A 121 3.97 12.78 -16.85
N ASN A 122 2.72 13.27 -16.92
CA ASN A 122 2.37 14.62 -16.52
C ASN A 122 1.92 14.72 -15.06
N TRP A 123 1.88 13.61 -14.31
CA TRP A 123 1.49 13.65 -12.90
C TRP A 123 2.45 14.51 -12.10
N ILE A 124 1.90 15.46 -11.34
CA ILE A 124 2.70 16.42 -10.55
C ILE A 124 3.59 15.76 -9.50
N GLY A 125 3.31 14.52 -9.10
CA GLY A 125 4.17 13.78 -8.16
C GLY A 125 5.58 13.51 -8.70
N PHE A 126 5.81 13.63 -10.01
CA PHE A 126 7.11 13.45 -10.67
C PHE A 126 7.94 14.73 -10.82
N LEU A 127 7.40 15.87 -10.39
CA LEU A 127 8.08 17.15 -10.49
C LEU A 127 9.48 17.13 -9.85
N PRO A 128 10.53 17.63 -10.53
CA PRO A 128 11.90 17.60 -10.01
C PRO A 128 12.05 18.25 -8.64
N GLU A 129 11.32 19.33 -8.37
CA GLU A 129 11.32 20.02 -7.08
C GLU A 129 10.84 19.16 -5.91
N ARG A 130 9.97 18.16 -6.15
CA ARG A 130 9.50 17.21 -5.11
C ARG A 130 10.54 16.14 -4.77
N ARG A 131 11.61 16.07 -5.56
CA ARG A 131 12.78 15.19 -5.34
C ARG A 131 13.98 15.96 -4.79
N LYS A 132 13.91 17.29 -4.65
CA LYS A 132 15.02 18.08 -4.13
C LYS A 132 15.05 17.98 -2.62
N GLN A 133 16.22 17.71 -2.07
CA GLN A 133 16.44 17.83 -0.64
C GLN A 133 16.42 19.31 -0.23
N THR A 134 15.40 19.74 0.50
CA THR A 134 15.36 21.07 1.14
C THR A 134 15.32 20.93 2.65
N PRO A 135 15.82 21.92 3.42
CA PRO A 135 15.76 21.89 4.88
C PRO A 135 14.33 21.69 5.42
N GLU A 136 13.33 22.27 4.77
CA GLU A 136 11.92 22.20 5.15
C GLU A 136 11.37 20.77 4.98
N LEU A 137 11.62 20.15 3.82
CA LEU A 137 11.17 18.78 3.56
C LEU A 137 11.89 17.77 4.47
N LEU A 138 13.18 17.96 4.73
CA LEU A 138 13.92 17.13 5.68
C LEU A 138 13.36 17.27 7.10
N ALA A 139 13.01 18.48 7.53
CA ALA A 139 12.43 18.71 8.85
C ALA A 139 11.08 18.02 9.00
N GLU A 140 10.21 18.11 7.97
CA GLU A 140 8.91 17.45 7.98
C GLU A 140 9.05 15.92 7.98
N TYR A 141 9.91 15.37 7.11
CA TYR A 141 10.18 13.94 7.06
C TYR A 141 10.69 13.40 8.40
N ARG A 142 11.71 14.05 8.99
CA ARG A 142 12.30 13.62 10.28
C ARG A 142 11.29 13.68 11.41
N ARG A 143 10.43 14.71 11.43
CA ARG A 143 9.38 14.83 12.45
C ARG A 143 8.42 13.64 12.37
N GLY A 144 7.98 13.29 11.18
CA GLY A 144 7.09 12.16 10.93
C GLY A 144 7.73 10.81 11.24
N ASP A 145 8.96 10.59 10.78
CA ASP A 145 9.71 9.35 11.01
C ASP A 145 9.99 9.10 12.50
N VAL A 146 10.46 10.11 13.23
CA VAL A 146 10.71 10.00 14.68
C VAL A 146 9.43 9.69 15.45
N SER A 147 8.34 10.41 15.13
CA SER A 147 7.04 10.21 15.80
C SER A 147 6.48 8.82 15.52
N THR A 148 6.61 8.34 14.28
CA THR A 148 6.20 7.00 13.86
C THR A 148 6.97 5.92 14.61
N LYS A 149 8.30 6.01 14.62
CA LYS A 149 9.15 5.04 15.32
C LYS A 149 8.89 5.02 16.82
N ALA A 150 8.59 6.17 17.43
CA ALA A 150 8.21 6.23 18.84
C ALA A 150 6.86 5.55 19.12
N CYS A 151 5.87 5.75 18.24
CA CYS A 151 4.58 5.09 18.33
C CYS A 151 4.70 3.56 18.20
N LEU A 152 5.44 3.08 17.19
CA LEU A 152 5.65 1.65 16.96
C LEU A 152 6.35 0.97 18.15
N ARG A 153 7.41 1.57 18.69
CA ARG A 153 8.05 1.05 19.91
C ARG A 153 7.09 0.93 21.07
N LYS A 154 6.19 1.89 21.25
CA LYS A 154 5.20 1.83 22.34
C LYS A 154 4.25 0.64 22.17
N LEU A 155 3.76 0.41 20.94
CA LEU A 155 2.90 -0.72 20.63
C LEU A 155 3.61 -2.06 20.85
N GLU A 156 4.88 -2.17 20.47
CA GLU A 156 5.71 -3.37 20.71
C GLU A 156 5.77 -3.70 22.21
N HIS A 157 6.03 -2.70 23.08
CA HIS A 157 6.06 -2.91 24.53
C HIS A 157 4.70 -3.30 25.12
N GLU A 158 3.59 -2.78 24.56
CA GLU A 158 2.24 -3.13 25.02
C GLU A 158 1.86 -4.57 24.63
N ILE A 159 2.33 -5.05 23.48
CA ILE A 159 2.14 -6.45 23.05
C ILE A 159 2.92 -7.39 23.98
N ASP A 160 4.20 -7.11 24.19
CA ASP A 160 5.08 -7.94 25.03
C ASP A 160 4.56 -8.04 26.49
N ALA A 161 3.97 -6.97 27.02
CA ALA A 161 3.41 -6.94 28.37
C ALA A 161 2.11 -7.74 28.51
N ASN A 162 1.37 -7.97 27.43
CA ASN A 162 0.11 -8.74 27.46
C ASN A 162 0.33 -10.25 27.29
N ASP A 163 1.49 -10.66 26.81
CA ASP A 163 1.86 -12.07 26.58
C ASP A 163 2.53 -12.73 27.80
N THR A 164 2.81 -11.97 28.87
CA THR A 164 3.36 -12.44 30.16
C THR A 164 2.31 -12.53 31.26
#